data_AF-A0A941WCY6-F1
#
_entry.id   AF-A0A941WCY6-F1
#
_cell.length_a   1.000
_cell.length_b   1.000
_cell.length_c   1.000
_cell.angle_alpha   90.00
_cell.angle_beta   90.00
_cell.angle_gamma   90.00
#
_symmetry.space_group_name_H-M   'P 1'
#
loop_
_entity.id
_entity.type
_entity.pdbx_description
1 polymer ?
#
loop_
_entity_poly.entity_id
_entity_poly.type
_entity_poly.pdbx_seq_one_letter_code
_entity_poly.pdbx_strand_id
1 'polypeptide(L)'
;MSRPTPVWPSKQGESVSDLELDLDAMLARFKERAEAVRSRNMPPIGGEERQRFLDQAQADFMDFAIIGDAAASIEDGILTLRIDLSSSDEA
;
A
#
# COMPACT_ATOMS: atom_id res chain seq x y z
N MET A 1 -27.46 -0.60 10.62
CA MET A 1 -26.83 0.73 10.76
C MET A 1 -25.82 0.88 9.62
N SER A 2 -26.13 1.67 8.59
CA SER A 2 -25.17 1.95 7.50
C SER A 2 -24.06 2.85 8.03
N ARG A 3 -22.80 2.44 7.86
CA ARG A 3 -21.65 3.29 8.18
C ARG A 3 -21.58 4.41 7.11
N PRO A 4 -21.45 5.68 7.50
CA PRO A 4 -21.31 6.77 6.54
C PRO A 4 -20.02 6.59 5.73
N THR A 5 -20.11 6.82 4.42
CA THR A 5 -18.93 6.88 3.55
C THR A 5 -18.04 8.06 3.97
N PRO A 6 -16.71 7.88 4.03
CA PRO A 6 -15.81 8.99 4.33
C PRO A 6 -15.87 10.01 3.19
N VAL A 7 -16.29 11.24 3.48
CA VAL A 7 -16.23 12.36 2.53
C VAL A 7 -14.87 13.03 2.74
N TRP A 8 -13.94 12.77 1.82
CA TRP A 8 -12.66 13.47 1.80
C TRP A 8 -12.88 14.94 1.43
N PRO A 9 -12.21 15.90 2.09
CA PRO A 9 -12.35 17.33 1.77
C PRO A 9 -11.60 17.63 0.46
N SER A 10 -12.25 17.39 -0.68
CA SER A 10 -11.84 18.00 -1.94
C SER A 10 -12.23 19.48 -1.91
N LYS A 11 -11.33 20.36 -2.33
CA LYS A 11 -11.71 21.74 -2.64
C LYS A 11 -12.73 21.67 -3.79
N GLN A 12 -13.85 22.36 -3.61
CA GLN A 12 -14.97 22.37 -4.55
C GLN A 12 -14.46 22.72 -5.95
N GLY A 13 -14.43 21.72 -6.84
CA GLY A 13 -14.07 21.89 -8.25
C GLY A 13 -12.86 21.09 -8.73
N GLU A 14 -12.02 20.55 -7.86
CA GLU A 14 -10.93 19.65 -8.27
C GLU A 14 -11.41 18.21 -8.10
N SER A 15 -11.83 17.59 -9.19
CA SER A 15 -12.04 16.15 -9.19
C SER A 15 -10.68 15.49 -9.00
N VAL A 16 -10.61 14.37 -8.26
CA VAL A 16 -9.39 13.54 -8.24
C VAL A 16 -9.01 13.10 -9.66
N SER A 17 -9.95 13.19 -10.60
CA SER A 17 -9.79 12.98 -12.04
C SER A 17 -8.96 14.05 -12.76
N ASP A 18 -8.82 15.27 -12.24
CA ASP A 18 -8.04 16.37 -12.86
C ASP A 18 -6.55 16.31 -12.54
N LEU A 19 -6.18 15.55 -11.50
CA LEU A 19 -4.83 15.04 -11.31
C LEU A 19 -4.79 13.69 -11.99
N GLU A 20 -4.25 13.62 -13.20
CA GLU A 20 -4.01 12.35 -13.91
C GLU A 20 -3.37 11.35 -12.94
N LEU A 21 -4.15 10.37 -12.47
CA LEU A 21 -3.72 9.44 -11.44
C LEU A 21 -2.67 8.52 -12.05
N ASP A 22 -1.41 8.86 -11.84
CA ASP A 22 -0.27 8.03 -12.27
C ASP A 22 -0.20 6.79 -11.38
N LEU A 23 -0.88 5.73 -11.84
CA LEU A 23 -0.97 4.44 -11.15
C LEU A 23 0.39 3.75 -11.10
N ASP A 24 1.19 3.86 -12.16
CA ASP A 24 2.53 3.25 -12.21
C ASP A 24 3.45 3.91 -11.19
N ALA A 25 3.46 5.24 -11.11
CA ALA A 25 4.19 5.97 -10.07
C ALA A 25 3.65 5.66 -8.67
N MET A 26 2.34 5.43 -8.53
CA MET A 26 1.77 4.99 -7.25
C MET A 26 2.33 3.63 -6.84
N LEU A 27 2.28 2.63 -7.72
CA LEU A 27 2.79 1.29 -7.47
C LEU A 27 4.30 1.33 -7.17
N ALA A 28 5.07 2.11 -7.93
CA ALA A 28 6.50 2.31 -7.70
C ALA A 28 6.79 2.83 -6.28
N ARG A 29 6.07 3.87 -5.82
CA ARG A 29 6.20 4.39 -4.45
C ARG A 29 5.89 3.33 -3.38
N PHE A 30 4.97 2.39 -3.63
CA PHE A 30 4.69 1.28 -2.70
C PHE A 30 5.82 0.25 -2.70
N LYS A 31 6.39 -0.10 -3.86
CA LYS A 31 7.57 -0.97 -3.95
C LYS A 31 8.76 -0.39 -3.20
N GLU A 32 9.03 0.91 -3.39
CA GLU A 32 10.10 1.63 -2.68
C GLU A 32 9.89 1.61 -1.17
N ARG A 33 8.65 1.77 -0.69
CA ARG A 33 8.35 1.67 0.75
C ARG A 33 8.58 0.26 1.30
N ALA A 34 8.21 -0.77 0.55
CA ALA A 34 8.48 -2.15 0.95
C ALA A 34 9.98 -2.42 1.09
N GLU A 35 10.80 -1.90 0.16
CA GLU A 35 12.26 -1.99 0.23
C GLU A 35 12.85 -1.17 1.39
N ALA A 36 12.32 0.03 1.64
CA ALA A 36 12.73 0.87 2.77
C ALA A 36 12.46 0.20 4.13
N VAL A 37 11.34 -0.53 4.26
CA VAL A 37 11.03 -1.28 5.49
C VAL A 37 12.03 -2.43 5.69
N ARG A 38 12.44 -3.13 4.62
CA ARG A 38 13.44 -4.21 4.69
C ARG A 38 14.84 -3.70 5.02
N SER A 39 15.21 -2.53 4.49
CA SER A 39 16.56 -1.97 4.62
C SER A 39 16.77 -1.12 5.87
N ARG A 40 15.72 -0.81 6.63
CA ARG A 40 15.85 0.01 7.84
C ARG A 40 16.66 -0.71 8.92
N ASN A 41 17.60 0.02 9.53
CA ASN A 41 18.34 -0.50 10.66
C ASN A 41 17.43 -0.59 11.90
N MET A 42 17.62 -1.65 12.68
CA MET A 42 16.95 -1.82 13.97
C MET A 42 17.42 -0.72 14.95
N PRO A 43 16.49 0.09 15.52
CA PRO A 43 16.83 1.02 16.59
C PRO A 43 17.43 0.29 17.80
N PRO A 44 18.15 0.97 18.70
CA PRO A 44 18.70 0.36 19.91
C PRO A 44 17.60 0.09 20.97
N ILE A 45 16.65 -0.80 20.64
CA ILE A 45 15.53 -1.22 21.49
C ILE A 45 15.70 -2.69 21.92
N GLY A 46 15.26 -3.00 23.15
CA GLY A 46 15.40 -4.32 23.78
C GLY A 46 14.08 -4.94 24.21
N GLY A 47 14.11 -6.22 24.61
CA GLY A 47 12.97 -6.91 25.20
C GLY A 47 11.72 -6.94 24.30
N GLU A 48 10.55 -6.72 24.89
CA GLU A 48 9.25 -6.76 24.20
C GLU A 48 9.10 -5.70 23.11
N GLU A 49 9.72 -4.52 23.28
CA GLU A 49 9.64 -3.43 22.30
C GLU A 49 10.30 -3.82 20.98
N ARG A 50 11.40 -4.58 21.05
CA ARG A 50 12.08 -5.12 19.87
C ARG A 50 11.16 -6.03 19.06
N GLN A 51 10.41 -6.91 19.73
CA GLN A 51 9.49 -7.82 19.05
C GLN A 51 8.35 -7.05 18.37
N ARG A 52 7.74 -6.09 19.08
CA ARG A 52 6.68 -5.23 18.50
C ARG A 52 7.16 -4.45 17.27
N PHE A 53 8.41 -3.99 17.28
CA PHE A 53 8.99 -3.32 16.12
C PHE A 53 9.16 -4.24 14.92
N LEU A 54 9.55 -5.51 15.15
CA LEU A 54 9.64 -6.52 14.10
C LEU A 54 8.27 -6.88 13.54
N ASP A 55 7.28 -7.10 14.41
CA ASP A 55 5.93 -7.45 14.00
C ASP A 55 5.30 -6.32 13.17
N GLN A 56 5.49 -5.07 13.59
CA GLN A 56 5.07 -3.90 12.82
C GLN A 56 5.81 -3.81 11.48
N ALA A 57 7.14 -4.02 11.47
CA ALA A 57 7.91 -4.01 10.22
C ALA A 57 7.40 -5.08 9.25
N GLN A 58 7.05 -6.26 9.77
CA GLN A 58 6.53 -7.35 8.96
C GLN A 58 5.17 -7.00 8.37
N ALA A 59 4.25 -6.48 9.17
CA ALA A 59 2.95 -6.02 8.69
C ALA A 59 3.08 -4.92 7.62
N ASP A 60 3.86 -3.87 7.90
CA ASP A 60 4.11 -2.77 6.97
C ASP A 60 4.72 -3.26 5.65
N PHE A 61 5.70 -4.17 5.75
CA PHE A 61 6.32 -4.76 4.58
C PHE A 61 5.30 -5.51 3.72
N MET A 62 4.47 -6.37 4.33
CA MET A 62 3.47 -7.15 3.61
C MET A 62 2.45 -6.25 2.92
N ASP A 63 1.94 -5.25 3.62
CA ASP A 63 0.96 -4.31 3.08
C ASP A 63 1.50 -3.52 1.88
N PHE A 64 2.74 -3.02 1.99
CA PHE A 64 3.39 -2.32 0.89
C PHE A 64 3.73 -3.23 -0.28
N ALA A 65 4.17 -4.46 -0.01
CA ALA A 65 4.50 -5.43 -1.05
C ALA A 65 3.25 -5.84 -1.85
N ILE A 66 2.13 -6.14 -1.17
CA ILE A 66 0.87 -6.53 -1.82
C ILE A 66 0.37 -5.43 -2.75
N ILE A 67 0.37 -4.17 -2.29
CA ILE A 67 -0.07 -3.05 -3.13
C ILE A 67 0.93 -2.77 -4.25
N GLY A 68 2.23 -2.82 -3.95
CA GLY A 68 3.27 -2.57 -4.93
C GLY A 68 3.26 -3.56 -6.09
N ASP A 69 2.91 -4.82 -5.84
CA ASP A 69 2.87 -5.87 -6.87
C ASP A 69 1.53 -5.99 -7.61
N ALA A 70 0.53 -5.20 -7.21
CA ALA A 70 -0.79 -5.24 -7.83
C ALA A 70 -0.77 -4.72 -9.27
N ALA A 71 -1.61 -5.31 -10.12
CA ALA A 71 -2.01 -4.70 -11.38
C ALA A 71 -3.14 -3.68 -11.13
N ALA A 72 -2.95 -2.44 -11.56
CA ALA A 72 -3.91 -1.35 -11.34
C ALA A 72 -4.68 -1.00 -12.62
N SER A 73 -6.00 -0.82 -12.52
CA SER A 73 -6.83 -0.24 -13.60
C SER A 73 -7.86 0.72 -13.02
N ILE A 74 -8.28 1.71 -13.81
CA ILE A 74 -9.44 2.57 -13.49
C ILE A 74 -10.52 2.28 -14.52
N GLU A 75 -11.66 1.77 -14.05
CA GLU A 75 -12.83 1.44 -14.87
C GLU A 75 -14.06 2.09 -14.22
N ASP A 76 -14.84 2.86 -14.98
CA ASP A 76 -16.03 3.58 -14.48
C ASP A 76 -15.78 4.44 -13.22
N GLY A 77 -14.57 5.01 -13.10
CA GLY A 77 -14.16 5.81 -11.95
C GLY A 77 -13.76 5.01 -10.71
N ILE A 78 -13.60 3.69 -10.84
CA ILE A 78 -13.20 2.78 -9.77
C ILE A 78 -11.76 2.31 -10.01
N LEU A 79 -10.88 2.61 -9.05
CA LEU A 79 -9.54 2.02 -9.01
C LEU A 79 -9.65 0.57 -8.54
N THR A 80 -9.25 -0.37 -9.40
CA THR A 80 -9.14 -1.79 -9.09
C THR A 80 -7.68 -2.17 -8.97
N LEU A 81 -7.30 -2.78 -7.84
CA LEU A 81 -6.00 -3.41 -7.64
C LEU A 81 -6.22 -4.93 -7.68
N ARG A 82 -5.62 -5.58 -8.68
CA ARG A 82 -5.67 -7.03 -8.84
C ARG A 82 -4.35 -7.63 -8.39
N ILE A 83 -4.42 -8.53 -7.42
CA ILE A 83 -3.26 -9.27 -6.90
C ILE A 83 -3.51 -10.74 -7.21
N ASP A 84 -2.55 -11.38 -7.86
CA ASP A 84 -2.55 -12.82 -8.02
C ASP A 84 -1.98 -13.46 -6.75
N LEU A 85 -2.76 -14.32 -6.11
CA LEU A 85 -2.38 -15.05 -4.90
C LEU A 85 -2.17 -16.54 -5.18
N SER A 86 -2.24 -16.97 -6.45
CA SER A 86 -1.84 -18.31 -6.81
C SER A 86 -0.36 -18.46 -6.46
N SER A 87 -0.06 -19.42 -5.58
CA SER A 87 1.31 -19.73 -5.23
C SER A 87 2.05 -20.11 -6.51
N SER A 88 3.17 -19.47 -6.82
CA SER A 88 4.12 -19.93 -7.84
C SER A 88 4.83 -21.22 -7.40
N ASP A 89 4.11 -22.14 -6.76
CA ASP A 89 4.58 -23.45 -6.29
C ASP A 89 4.40 -24.53 -7.39
N GLU A 90 4.60 -24.11 -8.64
CA GLU A 90 4.89 -24.99 -9.77
C GLU A 90 6.16 -24.48 -10.46
N ALA A 91 7.32 -24.76 -9.85
CA ALA A 91 8.63 -24.68 -10.50
C ALA A 91 9.58 -25.76 -9.95
#